data_AF-A0A6B3TNK8-F1
#
_entry.id   AF-A0A6B3TNK8-F1
#
_cell.length_a   1.000
_cell.length_b   1.000
_cell.length_c   1.000
_cell.angle_alpha   90.00
_cell.angle_beta   90.00
_cell.angle_gamma   90.00
#
_symmetry.space_group_name_H-M   'P 1'
#
loop_
_entity.id
_entity.type
_entity.pdbx_description
1 polymer ?
#
loop_
_entity_poly.entity_id
_entity_poly.type
_entity_poly.pdbx_seq_one_letter_code
_entity_poly.pdbx_strand_id
1 'polypeptide(L)' 'MRLKINWKVRLQSYPFWVAFFALVGLIVTDLGLMDLGHYEKYVDAILLVLIAGGIVNDPTTAGVSDSSQALKYQKPKQD' A
#
# COMPACT_ATOMS: atom_id res chain seq x y z
N MET A 1 -11.57 -13.69 20.53
CA MET A 1 -10.37 -12.87 20.21
C MET A 1 -10.80 -11.74 19.29
N ARG A 2 -10.86 -10.48 19.74
CA ARG A 2 -11.18 -9.36 18.84
C ARG A 2 -9.92 -8.98 18.07
N LEU A 3 -9.87 -9.30 16.78
CA LEU A 3 -8.84 -8.82 15.88
C LEU A 3 -8.99 -7.29 15.75
N LYS A 4 -8.12 -6.54 16.44
CA LYS A 4 -8.04 -5.09 16.31
C LYS A 4 -7.11 -4.78 15.14
N ILE A 5 -7.68 -4.65 13.95
CA ILE A 5 -6.92 -4.33 12.74
C ILE A 5 -6.54 -2.85 12.78
N ASN A 6 -5.25 -2.55 12.64
CA ASN A 6 -4.76 -1.19 12.49
C ASN A 6 -4.86 -0.75 11.03
N TRP A 7 -6.01 -0.18 10.66
CA TRP A 7 -6.29 0.28 9.31
C TRP A 7 -5.32 1.34 8.80
N LYS A 8 -4.78 2.18 9.70
CA LYS A 8 -3.78 3.19 9.33
C LYS A 8 -2.54 2.55 8.69
N VAL A 9 -2.01 1.51 9.33
CA VAL A 9 -0.81 0.79 8.84
C VAL A 9 -1.11 0.04 7.54
N ARG A 10 -2.31 -0.51 7.39
CA ARG A 10 -2.71 -1.24 6.19
C ARG A 10 -2.81 -0.31 4.98
N LEU A 11 -3.38 0.88 5.14
CA LEU A 11 -3.48 1.87 4.07
C LEU A 11 -2.12 2.48 3.69
N GLN A 12 -1.11 2.41 4.55
CA GLN A 12 0.26 2.83 4.22
C GLN A 12 1.10 1.71 3.56
N SER A 13 0.59 0.48 3.51
CA SER A 13 1.34 -0.68 3.03
C SER A 13 1.26 -0.81 1.50
N TYR A 14 2.41 -0.77 0.81
CA TYR A 14 2.46 -1.01 -0.64
C TYR A 14 1.86 -2.37 -1.06
N PRO A 15 2.17 -3.50 -0.40
CA PRO A 15 1.54 -4.79 -0.71
C PRO A 15 0.00 -4.79 -0.63
N PHE A 16 -0.58 -3.99 0.28
CA PHE A 16 -2.05 -3.89 0.37
C PHE A 16 -2.64 -3.27 -0.90
N TRP A 17 -2.04 -2.18 -1.39
CA TRP A 17 -2.49 -1.50 -2.61
C TRP A 17 -2.25 -2.35 -3.86
N VAL A 18 -1.13 -3.06 -3.94
CA VAL A 18 -0.88 -4.00 -5.04
C VAL A 18 -1.96 -5.09 -5.07
N ALA A 19 -2.26 -5.71 -3.93
CA ALA A 19 -3.31 -6.74 -3.86
C ALA A 19 -4.70 -6.18 -4.19
N PHE A 20 -4.99 -4.96 -3.73
CA PHE A 20 -6.24 -4.27 -4.04
C PHE A 20 -6.39 -3.99 -5.53
N PHE A 21 -5.38 -3.40 -6.17
CA PHE A 21 -5.40 -3.11 -7.60
C PHE A 21 -5.35 -4.39 -8.45
N ALA A 22 -4.72 -5.47 -8.00
CA ALA A 22 -4.79 -6.75 -8.70
C ALA A 22 -6.23 -7.29 -8.75
N LEU A 23 -6.96 -7.22 -7.62
CA LEU A 23 -8.36 -7.65 -7.55
C LEU A 23 -9.26 -6.78 -8.44
N VAL A 24 -9.10 -5.46 -8.36
CA VAL A 24 -9.86 -4.52 -9.20
C VAL A 24 -9.59 -4.77 -10.68
N GLY A 25 -8.33 -5.02 -11.04
CA GLY A 25 -7.91 -5.30 -12.41
C GLY A 25 -8.58 -6.54 -12.97
N LEU A 26 -8.59 -7.62 -12.19
CA LEU A 26 -9.28 -8.85 -12.55
C LEU A 26 -10.75 -8.58 -12.89
N ILE A 27 -11.48 -7.86 -12.04
CA ILE A 27 -12.90 -7.53 -12.25
C ILE A 27 -13.08 -6.66 -13.51
N VAL A 28 -12.26 -5.62 -13.68
CA VAL A 28 -12.34 -4.71 -14.83
C VAL A 28 -12.06 -5.45 -16.15
N THR A 29 -11.08 -6.34 -16.15
CA THR A 29 -10.73 -7.15 -17.34
C THR A 29 -11.77 -8.23 -17.63
N ASP A 30 -12.33 -8.88 -16.61
CA ASP A 30 -13.35 -9.93 -16.75
C ASP A 30 -14.67 -9.36 -17.30
N LEU A 31 -15.02 -8.15 -16.88
CA LEU A 31 -16.17 -7.40 -17.42
C LEU A 31 -15.92 -6.80 -18.82
N GLY A 32 -14.71 -6.94 -19.38
CA GLY A 32 -14.35 -6.41 -20.69
C GLY A 32 -14.34 -4.88 -20.77
N LEU A 33 -14.22 -4.19 -19.64
CA LEU A 33 -14.28 -2.73 -19.57
C LEU A 33 -12.97 -2.06 -20.02
N MET A 34 -11.85 -2.77 -19.89
CA MET A 34 -10.51 -2.29 -20.23
C MET A 34 -9.56 -3.46 -20.43
N ASP A 35 -8.57 -3.32 -21.32
CA ASP A 35 -7.48 -4.29 -21.42
C ASP A 35 -6.47 -4.13 -20.28
N LEU A 36 -5.72 -5.20 -20.03
CA LEU A 36 -4.74 -5.27 -18.95
C LEU A 36 -3.63 -4.21 -19.10
N GLY A 37 -3.21 -3.89 -20.33
CA GLY A 37 -2.12 -2.96 -20.58
C GLY A 37 -2.47 -1.50 -20.24
N HIS A 38 -3.68 -1.05 -20.57
CA HIS A 38 -4.15 0.27 -20.13
C HIS A 38 -4.41 0.30 -18.63
N TYR A 39 -4.95 -0.79 -18.07
CA TYR A 39 -5.21 -0.88 -16.63
C TYR A 39 -3.91 -0.75 -15.81
N GLU A 40 -2.87 -1.50 -16.16
CA GLU A 40 -1.57 -1.47 -15.48
C GLU A 40 -0.96 -0.06 -15.49
N LYS A 41 -1.02 0.65 -16.62
CA LYS A 41 -0.53 2.04 -16.72
C LYS A 41 -1.24 2.99 -15.74
N TYR A 42 -2.55 2.83 -15.54
CA TYR A 42 -3.28 3.66 -14.59
C TYR A 42 -2.94 3.30 -13.15
N VAL A 43 -2.80 2.00 -12.84
CA VAL A 43 -2.37 1.54 -11.51
C VAL A 43 -0.98 2.10 -11.19
N ASP A 44 -0.03 2.03 -12.11
CA ASP A 44 1.31 2.58 -11.94
C ASP A 44 1.28 4.09 -11.67
N ALA A 45 0.50 4.84 -12.46
CA ALA A 45 0.35 6.28 -12.26
C ALA A 45 -0.26 6.62 -10.89
N ILE A 46 -1.27 5.87 -10.44
CA ILE A 46 -1.91 6.06 -9.14
C ILE A 46 -0.91 5.74 -8.02
N LEU A 47 -0.23 4.58 -8.08
CA LEU A 47 0.76 4.18 -7.08
C LEU A 47 1.90 5.20 -6.99
N LEU A 48 2.38 5.70 -8.13
CA LEU A 48 3.41 6.73 -8.17
C LEU A 48 2.99 8.00 -7.42
N VAL A 49 1.76 8.47 -7.62
CA VAL A 49 1.22 9.63 -6.90
C VAL A 49 1.07 9.35 -5.40
N LEU A 50 0.57 8.17 -5.04
CA LEU A 50 0.40 7.77 -3.64
C LEU A 50 1.74 7.67 -2.89
N ILE A 51 2.77 7.15 -3.55
CA ILE A 51 4.12 7.05 -3.01
C ILE A 51 4.76 8.45 -2.90
N ALA A 52 4.70 9.25 -3.97
CA ALA A 52 5.24 10.60 -3.98
C ALA A 52 4.57 11.51 -2.93
N GLY A 53 3.27 11.31 -2.68
CA GLY A 53 2.52 12.01 -1.64
C GLY A 53 2.74 11.48 -0.21
N GLY A 54 3.53 10.42 -0.02
CA GLY A 54 3.80 9.80 1.28
C GLY A 54 2.60 9.08 1.90
N ILE A 55 1.57 8.77 1.10
CA ILE A 55 0.38 8.02 1.54
C ILE A 55 0.72 6.54 1.64
N VAL A 56 1.48 6.03 0.67
CA VAL A 56 1.95 4.65 0.59
C VAL A 56 3.46 4.63 0.80
N ASN A 57 3.94 3.69 1.61
CA ASN A 57 5.36 3.50 1.82
C ASN A 57 6.04 3.11 0.51
N ASP A 58 7.06 3.86 0.12
CA ASP A 58 7.87 3.62 -1.06
C ASP A 58 8.57 2.24 -0.98
N PRO A 59 8.28 1.28 -1.88
CA PRO A 59 8.91 -0.03 -1.88
C PRO A 59 10.39 0.02 -2.28
N THR A 60 10.88 1.12 -2.86
CA THR A 60 12.30 1.30 -3.21
C THR A 60 13.15 1.69 -1.99
N THR A 61 12.52 2.03 -0.87
CA THR A 61 13.20 2.14 0.42
C THR A 61 13.33 0.75 1.04
N ALA A 62 14.39 0.03 0.67
CA ALA A 62 14.80 -1.16 1.40
C ALA A 62 15.14 -0.78 2.84
N GLY A 63 14.34 -1.24 3.81
CA GLY A 63 14.77 -1.28 5.20
C GLY A 63 14.27 -0.16 6.12
N VAL A 64 12.97 0.15 6.11
CA VAL A 64 12.33 0.34 7.43
C VAL A 64 11.86 -1.02 7.89
N SER A 65 12.84 -1.83 8.29
CA SER A 65 12.61 -2.90 9.23
C SER A 65 11.98 -2.22 10.44
N ASP A 66 10.68 -2.41 10.63
CA ASP A 66 10.08 -2.31 11.95
C ASP A 66 10.74 -3.41 12.79
N SER A 67 11.96 -3.10 13.22
CA SER A 67 12.54 -3.67 14.41
C SER A 67 11.46 -3.68 15.48
N SER A 68 11.40 -4.74 16.27
CA SER A 68 10.39 -5.00 17.31
C SER A 68 10.21 -3.88 18.36
N GLN A 69 10.86 -2.74 18.18
CA GLN A 69 10.72 -1.49 18.93
C GLN A 69 9.45 -0.69 18.58
N ALA A 70 8.85 -0.82 17.38
CA ALA A 70 7.65 -0.05 17.01
C ALA A 70 6.39 -0.40 17.83
N LEU A 71 6.39 -1.54 18.53
CA LEU A 71 5.30 -1.93 19.45
C LEU A 71 5.47 -1.38 20.88
N LYS A 72 6.58 -0.69 21.19
CA LYS A 72 6.86 -0.17 22.54
C LYS A 72 6.99 1.36 22.66
N TYR A 73 6.80 2.12 21.58
CA TYR A 73 6.83 3.58 21.68
C TYR A 73 5.51 4.15 22.18
N GLN A 74 5.44 4.48 23.46
CA GLN A 74 4.40 5.38 24.01
C GLN A 74 4.77 6.87 23.86
N LYS A 75 6.02 7.22 23.52
CA LYS A 75 6.44 8.59 23.19
C LYS A 75 7.61 8.59 22.20
N PRO A 76 7.66 9.54 21.24
CA PRO A 76 8.81 9.68 20.35
C PRO A 76 10.01 10.20 21.14
N LYS A 77 11.21 9.70 20.81
CA LYS A 77 12.48 10.29 21.27
C LYS A 77 12.61 11.67 20.63
N GLN A 78 12.77 12.68 21.47
CA GLN A 78 13.26 13.99 21.08
C GLN A 78 14.78 13.91 21.13
N ASP A 79 15.43 14.13 20.00
CA ASP A 79 16.77 14.72 19.96
C ASP A 79 16.59 16.21 19.65
#